data_AF-A0A958TH78-F1
#
_entry.id   AF-A0A958TH78-F1
#
_cell.length_a   1.000
_cell.length_b   1.000
_cell.length_c   1.000
_cell.angle_alpha   90.00
_cell.angle_beta   90.00
_cell.angle_gamma   90.00
#
_symmetry.space_group_name_H-M   'P 1'
#
loop_
_entity.id
_entity.type
_entity.pdbx_description
1 polymer ?
#
loop_
_entity_poly.entity_id
_entity_poly.type
_entity_poly.pdbx_seq_one_letter_code
_entity_poly.pdbx_strand_id
1 'polypeptide(L)'
;MRLIKKAFQLMLLFALVTATACKDKYPDLKDGLYAEIVTNNGTMVLELEYKKAPVTVANFVSLAEGTNTLVDSAYLGKKYYNGLTFHRIIDEFMIQGGDP
;
A
#
# COMPACT_ATOMS: atom_id res chain seq x y z
N MET A 1 -39.26 -1.57 29.77
CA MET A 1 -37.90 -1.73 30.34
C MET A 1 -37.00 -2.75 29.64
N ARG A 2 -37.46 -3.95 29.25
CA ARG A 2 -36.59 -4.97 28.58
C ARG A 2 -36.07 -4.54 27.20
N LEU A 3 -36.90 -3.88 26.37
CA LEU A 3 -36.47 -3.36 25.06
C LEU A 3 -35.42 -2.25 25.18
N ILE A 4 -35.61 -1.31 26.12
CA ILE A 4 -34.67 -0.20 26.35
C ILE A 4 -33.31 -0.73 26.81
N LYS A 5 -33.29 -1.75 27.69
CA LYS A 5 -32.03 -2.41 28.12
C LYS A 5 -31.30 -3.12 26.97
N LYS A 6 -32.04 -3.79 26.07
CA LYS A 6 -31.46 -4.43 24.87
C LYS A 6 -30.92 -3.40 23.88
N ALA A 7 -31.64 -2.31 23.65
CA ALA A 7 -31.19 -1.21 22.80
C ALA A 7 -29.92 -0.55 23.38
N PHE A 8 -29.88 -0.36 24.69
CA PHE A 8 -28.70 0.18 25.39
C PHE A 8 -27.50 -0.78 25.33
N GLN A 9 -27.72 -2.09 25.50
CA GLN A 9 -26.69 -3.11 25.30
C GLN A 9 -26.16 -3.14 23.86
N LEU A 10 -27.04 -3.00 22.86
CA LEU A 10 -26.66 -2.99 21.45
C LEU A 10 -25.84 -1.73 21.10
N MET A 11 -26.21 -0.58 21.67
CA MET A 11 -25.50 0.69 21.50
C MET A 11 -24.12 0.67 22.18
N LEU A 12 -24.00 0.06 23.37
CA LEU A 12 -22.72 -0.20 24.04
C LEU A 12 -21.82 -1.14 23.23
N LEU A 13 -22.40 -2.19 22.63
CA LEU A 13 -21.64 -3.11 21.77
C LEU A 13 -21.12 -2.41 20.51
N PHE A 14 -21.94 -1.56 19.90
CA PHE A 14 -21.57 -0.78 18.73
C PHE A 14 -20.45 0.23 19.03
N ALA A 15 -20.56 0.94 20.17
CA ALA A 15 -19.52 1.87 20.63
C ALA A 15 -18.17 1.16 20.89
N LEU A 16 -18.20 -0.06 21.45
CA LEU A 16 -17.00 -0.85 21.70
C LEU A 16 -16.31 -1.29 20.39
N VAL A 17 -17.09 -1.64 19.36
CA VAL A 17 -16.55 -2.00 18.03
C VAL A 17 -15.89 -0.78 17.38
N THR A 18 -16.51 0.40 17.45
CA THR A 18 -15.93 1.63 16.87
C THR A 18 -14.64 2.08 17.57
N ALA A 19 -14.48 1.80 18.87
CA ALA A 19 -13.27 2.16 19.62
C ALA A 19 -12.03 1.32 19.26
N THR A 20 -12.20 0.19 18.56
CA THR A 20 -11.09 -0.71 18.18
C THR A 20 -10.60 -0.53 16.73
N ALA A 21 -11.25 0.34 15.95
CA ALA A 21 -11.08 0.38 14.50
C ALA A 21 -9.85 1.18 14.00
N CYS A 22 -9.20 1.98 14.86
CA CYS A 22 -8.06 2.81 14.44
C CYS A 22 -6.77 2.34 15.11
N LYS A 23 -6.00 1.52 14.39
CA LYS A 23 -4.55 1.38 14.61
C LYS A 23 -3.87 1.76 13.31
N ASP A 24 -3.22 2.91 13.30
CA ASP A 24 -2.38 3.31 12.17
C ASP A 24 -1.19 2.35 12.07
N LYS A 25 -1.01 1.75 10.90
CA LYS A 25 0.06 0.77 10.67
C LYS A 25 1.45 1.40 10.80
N TYR A 26 1.57 2.70 10.48
CA TYR A 26 2.80 3.48 10.59
C TYR A 26 2.51 4.85 11.23
N PRO A 27 2.45 4.94 12.58
CA PRO A 27 2.07 6.18 13.26
C PRO A 27 3.13 7.30 13.16
N ASP A 28 4.38 6.96 12.83
CA ASP A 28 5.50 7.89 12.81
C ASP A 28 5.76 8.51 11.41
N LEU A 29 4.99 8.14 10.39
CA LEU A 29 5.14 8.72 9.06
C LEU A 29 4.56 10.14 9.01
N LYS A 30 5.28 11.03 8.34
CA LYS A 30 4.82 12.40 8.07
C LYS A 30 3.85 12.39 6.89
N ASP A 31 3.13 13.50 6.70
CA ASP A 31 2.29 13.69 5.52
C ASP A 31 3.12 13.56 4.22
N GLY A 32 2.69 12.66 3.33
CA GLY A 32 3.42 12.36 2.11
C GLY A 32 2.74 11.26 1.28
N LEU A 33 3.38 10.92 0.16
CA LEU A 33 2.97 9.79 -0.68
C LEU A 33 3.94 8.63 -0.42
N TYR A 34 3.40 7.45 -0.12
CA TYR A 34 4.19 6.28 0.23
C TYR A 34 3.80 5.07 -0.59
N ALA A 35 4.74 4.14 -0.77
CA ALA A 35 4.51 2.85 -1.37
C ALA A 35 5.01 1.72 -0.46
N GLU A 36 4.17 0.71 -0.26
CA GLU A 36 4.60 -0.56 0.32
C GLU A 36 5.09 -1.50 -0.78
N ILE A 37 6.33 -1.97 -0.65
CA ILE A 37 6.85 -3.09 -1.44
C ILE A 37 6.84 -4.31 -0.53
N VAL A 38 5.83 -5.16 -0.70
CA VAL A 38 5.68 -6.41 0.05
C VAL A 38 6.44 -7.52 -0.67
N THR A 39 7.42 -8.09 0.01
CA THR A 39 8.25 -9.18 -0.51
C THR A 39 8.14 -10.41 0.39
N ASN A 40 8.67 -11.54 -0.06
CA ASN A 40 8.85 -12.73 0.77
C ASN A 40 9.93 -12.57 1.87
N ASN A 41 10.71 -11.48 1.83
CA ASN A 41 11.76 -11.15 2.81
C ASN A 41 11.36 -9.96 3.71
N GLY A 42 10.08 -9.58 3.71
CA GLY A 42 9.55 -8.47 4.49
C GLY A 42 9.01 -7.33 3.64
N THR A 43 8.48 -6.32 4.32
CA THR A 43 7.88 -5.14 3.69
C THR A 43 8.84 -3.96 3.78
N MET A 44 9.10 -3.32 2.64
CA MET A 44 9.77 -2.04 2.56
C MET A 44 8.73 -0.93 2.39
N VAL A 45 8.87 0.18 3.11
CA VAL A 45 8.01 1.35 2.97
C VAL A 45 8.85 2.48 2.39
N LEU A 46 8.47 2.98 1.23
CA LEU A 46 9.17 4.04 0.51
C LEU A 46 8.38 5.34 0.60
N GLU A 47 9.03 6.45 0.95
CA GLU A 47 8.52 7.79 0.70
C GLU A 47 8.80 8.16 -0.76
N LEU A 48 7.77 8.59 -1.49
CA LEU A 48 7.87 8.96 -2.89
C LEU A 48 8.03 10.48 -3.03
N GLU A 49 9.16 10.91 -3.57
CA GLU A 49 9.52 12.32 -3.77
C GLU A 49 8.83 12.95 -5.00
N TYR A 50 7.49 12.92 -5.01
CA TYR A 50 6.66 13.37 -6.14
C TYR A 50 6.84 14.85 -6.50
N LYS A 51 7.30 15.69 -5.54
CA LYS A 51 7.62 17.10 -5.80
C LYS A 51 8.89 17.26 -6.63
N LYS A 52 9.88 16.37 -6.45
CA LYS A 52 11.17 16.42 -7.14
C LYS A 52 11.15 15.65 -8.46
N ALA A 53 10.47 14.50 -8.49
CA ALA A 53 10.41 13.61 -9.64
C ALA A 53 8.96 13.23 -10.02
N PRO A 54 8.11 14.20 -10.38
CA PRO A 54 6.67 13.99 -10.55
C PRO A 54 6.33 12.95 -11.62
N VAL A 55 7.01 12.99 -12.78
CA VAL A 55 6.74 12.06 -13.89
C VAL A 55 7.15 10.64 -13.52
N THR A 56 8.31 10.46 -12.88
CA THR A 56 8.79 9.15 -12.44
C THR A 56 7.86 8.55 -11.39
N VAL A 57 7.44 9.35 -10.41
CA VAL A 57 6.51 8.87 -9.36
C VAL A 57 5.15 8.55 -9.95
N ALA A 58 4.60 9.38 -10.84
CA ALA A 58 3.33 9.09 -11.51
C ALA A 58 3.40 7.80 -12.35
N ASN A 59 4.50 7.57 -13.06
CA ASN A 59 4.71 6.33 -13.80
C ASN A 59 4.79 5.12 -12.85
N PHE A 60 5.57 5.22 -11.77
CA PHE A 60 5.69 4.15 -10.78
C PHE A 60 4.34 3.79 -10.14
N VAL A 61 3.57 4.80 -9.71
CA VAL A 61 2.24 4.63 -9.10
C VAL A 61 1.27 4.01 -10.09
N SER A 62 1.19 4.52 -11.32
CA SER A 62 0.25 3.98 -12.31
C SER A 62 0.55 2.52 -12.70
N LEU A 63 1.83 2.13 -12.75
CA LEU A 63 2.24 0.73 -12.93
C LEU A 63 1.86 -0.13 -11.71
N ALA A 64 2.13 0.35 -10.49
CA ALA A 64 1.80 -0.37 -9.26
C ALA A 64 0.29 -0.57 -9.07
N GLU A 65 -0.51 0.44 -9.42
CA GLU A 65 -1.97 0.39 -9.32
C GLU A 65 -2.63 -0.33 -10.50
N GLY A 66 -1.90 -0.55 -11.60
CA GLY A 66 -2.41 -1.16 -12.82
C GLY A 66 -3.30 -0.23 -13.66
N THR A 67 -3.16 1.07 -13.49
CA THR A 67 -3.89 2.11 -14.23
C THR A 67 -3.12 2.64 -15.45
N ASN A 68 -1.85 2.22 -15.62
CA ASN A 68 -1.04 2.61 -16.75
C ASN A 68 -1.56 1.99 -18.07
N THR A 69 -1.80 2.83 -19.08
CA THR A 69 -2.32 2.42 -20.39
C THR A 69 -1.23 2.28 -21.46
N LEU A 70 0.01 2.66 -21.14
CA LEU A 70 1.17 2.63 -22.02
C LEU A 70 2.05 1.39 -21.75
N VAL A 71 1.41 0.26 -21.48
CA VAL A 71 2.05 -1.05 -21.27
C VAL A 71 1.63 -2.02 -22.37
N ASP A 72 2.40 -3.09 -22.55
CA ASP A 72 2.01 -4.16 -23.46
C ASP A 72 0.64 -4.74 -23.08
N SER A 73 -0.09 -5.25 -24.08
CA SER A 73 -1.45 -5.79 -23.90
C SER A 73 -1.51 -6.90 -22.85
N ALA A 74 -0.42 -7.63 -22.65
CA ALA A 74 -0.28 -8.65 -21.62
C ALA A 74 -0.41 -8.10 -20.17
N TYR A 75 -0.12 -6.82 -19.96
CA TYR A 75 -0.07 -6.16 -18.65
C TYR A 75 -1.16 -5.09 -18.44
N LEU A 76 -1.97 -4.81 -19.46
CA LEU A 76 -3.03 -3.81 -19.37
C LEU A 76 -4.01 -4.15 -18.22
N GLY A 77 -4.24 -3.18 -17.32
CA GLY A 77 -5.13 -3.35 -16.16
C GLY A 77 -4.57 -4.23 -15.04
N LYS A 78 -3.33 -4.70 -15.13
CA LYS A 78 -2.68 -5.52 -14.09
C LYS A 78 -1.77 -4.66 -13.22
N LYS A 79 -1.73 -4.98 -11.92
CA LYS A 79 -0.73 -4.43 -10.98
C LYS A 79 0.65 -4.93 -11.39
N TYR A 80 1.40 -4.09 -12.09
CA TYR A 80 2.55 -4.47 -12.90
C TYR A 80 3.65 -5.18 -12.11
N TYR A 81 3.93 -4.73 -10.89
CA TYR A 81 5.04 -5.25 -10.07
C TYR A 81 4.70 -6.52 -9.27
N ASN A 82 3.45 -6.99 -9.27
CA ASN A 82 3.07 -8.14 -8.47
C ASN A 82 3.66 -9.44 -9.04
N GLY A 83 4.39 -10.17 -8.20
CA GLY A 83 5.02 -11.45 -8.59
C GLY A 83 6.40 -11.30 -9.23
N LEU A 84 6.88 -10.08 -9.43
CA LEU A 84 8.22 -9.83 -9.97
C LEU A 84 9.30 -10.11 -8.92
N THR A 85 10.51 -10.41 -9.40
CA THR A 85 11.67 -10.68 -8.55
C THR A 85 12.68 -9.54 -8.58
N PHE A 86 13.49 -9.43 -7.54
CA PHE A 86 14.75 -8.70 -7.62
C PHE A 86 15.77 -9.59 -8.33
N HIS A 87 15.84 -9.48 -9.66
CA HIS A 87 16.67 -10.34 -10.49
C HIS A 87 18.16 -10.00 -10.41
N ARG A 88 18.54 -8.87 -9.81
CA ARG A 88 19.94 -8.49 -9.60
C ARG A 88 20.15 -7.98 -8.19
N ILE A 89 21.05 -8.65 -7.47
CA ILE A 89 21.42 -8.36 -6.08
C ILE A 89 22.94 -8.28 -6.05
N ILE A 90 23.47 -7.12 -5.69
CA ILE A 90 24.91 -6.91 -5.51
C ILE A 90 25.12 -6.43 -4.09
N ASP A 91 25.87 -7.23 -3.32
CA ASP A 91 26.15 -6.96 -1.92
C ASP A 91 26.85 -5.60 -1.76
N GLU A 92 26.50 -4.90 -0.67
CA GLU A 92 26.95 -3.54 -0.37
C GLU A 92 26.73 -2.50 -1.49
N PHE A 93 25.86 -2.79 -2.46
CA PHE A 93 25.57 -1.88 -3.56
C PHE A 93 24.07 -1.65 -3.75
N MET A 94 23.34 -2.61 -4.33
CA MET A 94 21.93 -2.41 -4.65
C MET A 94 21.18 -3.71 -4.98
N ILE A 95 19.85 -3.60 -4.92
CA ILE A 95 18.91 -4.56 -5.50
C ILE A 95 18.16 -3.91 -6.67
N GLN A 96 17.94 -4.67 -7.73
CA GLN A 96 17.24 -4.22 -8.94
C GLN A 96 16.18 -5.27 -9.33
N GLY A 97 14.99 -4.76 -9.66
CA GLY A 97 13.82 -5.53 -10.09
C GLY A 97 12.98 -4.71 -11.05
N GLY A 98 11.68 -5.04 -11.17
CA GLY A 98 10.75 -4.31 -12.03
C GLY A 98 10.74 -4.75 -13.50
N ASP A 99 11.24 -5.97 -13.78
CA ASP A 99 11.26 -6.59 -15.10
C ASP A 99 10.37 -7.87 -15.08
N PRO A 100 9.28 -7.93 -15.87
CA PRO A 100 8.31 -9.02 -15.87
C PRO A 100 8.65 -10.23 -16.75
#